data_AF-A0A2V7QMF8-F1
#
_entry.id   AF-A0A2V7QMF8-F1
#
_cell.length_a   1.000
_cell.length_b   1.000
_cell.length_c   1.000
_cell.angle_alpha   90.00
_cell.angle_beta   90.00
_cell.angle_gamma   90.00
#
_symmetry.space_group_name_H-M   'P 1'
#
loop_
_entity.id
_entity.type
_entity.pdbx_description
1 polymer ?
#
loop_
_entity_poly.entity_id
_entity_poly.type
_entity_poly.pdbx_seq_one_letter_code
_entity_poly.pdbx_strand_id
1 'polypeptide(L)'
;MGRRGVKEYRAPEALALIAADREHVPLVCPSCGTRSIVRAPRRRGGSKLGPLAPERVTLTCQSCGRHASYIERGREPPRDETMDPHAARA
;
A
#
# COMPACT_ATOMS: atom_id res chain seq x y z
N MET A 1 15.50 26.89 12.57
CA MET A 1 14.22 26.15 12.53
C MET A 1 14.52 24.66 12.42
N GLY A 2 14.18 23.91 13.47
CA GLY A 2 14.72 22.57 13.74
C GLY A 2 14.38 21.53 12.68
N ARG A 3 15.35 20.63 12.45
CA ARG A 3 15.26 19.46 11.57
C ARG A 3 13.98 18.69 11.94
N ARG A 4 13.03 18.60 11.01
CA ARG A 4 11.85 17.71 11.13
C ARG A 4 12.40 16.29 11.32
N GLY A 5 12.46 15.82 12.57
CA GLY A 5 12.81 14.44 12.86
C GLY A 5 11.96 13.53 11.98
N VAL A 6 12.61 12.59 11.31
CA VAL A 6 11.97 11.68 10.36
C VAL A 6 10.84 10.95 11.09
N LYS A 7 9.59 11.33 10.80
CA LYS A 7 8.39 10.64 11.28
C LYS A 7 8.03 9.48 10.36
N GLU A 8 8.98 8.96 9.60
CA GLU A 8 8.75 7.83 8.71
C GLU A 8 9.10 6.52 9.41
N TYR A 9 8.35 5.47 9.11
CA TYR A 9 8.73 4.12 9.51
C TYR A 9 10.07 3.74 8.86
N ARG A 10 10.87 2.91 9.55
CA ARG A 10 12.05 2.33 8.90
C ARG A 10 11.59 1.46 7.73
N ALA A 11 12.44 1.31 6.70
CA ALA A 11 12.13 0.50 5.52
C ALA A 11 11.49 -0.88 5.82
N PRO A 12 12.02 -1.73 6.71
CA PRO A 12 11.38 -3.02 7.02
C PRO A 12 10.02 -2.88 7.70
N GLU A 13 9.88 -1.94 8.63
CA GLU A 13 8.62 -1.64 9.33
C GLU A 13 7.54 -1.16 8.34
N ALA A 14 7.93 -0.29 7.41
CA ALA A 14 7.05 0.24 6.37
C ALA A 14 6.56 -0.89 5.45
N LEU A 15 7.47 -1.75 4.98
CA LEU A 15 7.12 -2.86 4.08
C LEU A 15 6.14 -3.84 4.73
N ALA A 16 6.33 -4.19 6.01
CA ALA A 16 5.41 -5.06 6.73
C ALA A 16 4.01 -4.43 6.85
N LEU A 17 3.94 -3.13 7.15
CA LEU A 17 2.67 -2.41 7.26
C LEU A 17 1.95 -2.30 5.91
N ILE A 18 2.70 -2.09 4.83
CA ILE A 18 2.16 -2.05 3.46
C ILE A 18 1.64 -3.43 3.04
N ALA A 19 2.37 -4.51 3.34
CA ALA A 19 1.92 -5.86 3.05
C ALA A 19 0.60 -6.19 3.77
N ALA A 20 0.52 -5.88 5.07
CA ALA A 20 -0.70 -6.04 5.85
C ALA A 20 -1.88 -5.23 5.29
N ASP A 21 -1.62 -3.99 4.82
CA ASP A 21 -2.65 -3.21 4.13
C ASP A 21 -3.07 -3.93 2.85
N ARG A 22 -2.15 -4.35 1.99
CA ARG A 22 -2.51 -5.04 0.73
C ARG A 22 -3.31 -6.32 0.94
N GLU A 23 -3.04 -7.08 1.99
CA GLU A 23 -3.76 -8.32 2.35
C GLU A 23 -5.08 -8.06 3.10
N HIS A 24 -5.40 -6.80 3.40
CA HIS A 24 -6.58 -6.40 4.18
C HIS A 24 -6.57 -6.95 5.61
N VAL A 25 -5.38 -7.13 6.18
CA VAL A 25 -5.15 -7.63 7.53
C VAL A 25 -5.08 -6.45 8.51
N PRO A 26 -5.43 -6.62 9.80
CA PRO A 26 -5.37 -5.53 10.77
C PRO A 26 -4.00 -4.85 10.85
N LEU A 27 -4.01 -3.52 10.67
CA LEU A 27 -2.79 -2.70 10.72
C LEU A 27 -2.38 -2.42 12.17
N VAL A 28 -1.18 -2.88 12.55
CA VAL A 28 -0.58 -2.65 13.86
C VAL A 28 0.66 -1.78 13.69
N CYS A 29 0.79 -0.73 14.51
CA CYS A 29 1.98 0.10 14.51
C CYS A 29 3.19 -0.67 15.05
N PRO A 30 4.25 -0.91 14.26
CA PRO A 30 5.42 -1.69 14.70
C PRO A 30 6.19 -1.04 15.84
N SER A 31 5.96 0.26 16.10
CA SER A 31 6.70 1.00 17.10
C SER A 31 6.00 1.34 18.40
N CYS A 32 4.67 1.28 18.44
CA CYS A 32 3.93 1.49 19.69
C CYS A 32 2.88 0.41 19.93
N GLY A 33 2.74 -0.57 19.04
CA GLY A 33 1.81 -1.70 19.17
C GLY A 33 0.33 -1.33 18.99
N THR A 34 -0.01 -0.06 18.77
CA THR A 34 -1.41 0.36 18.64
C THR A 34 -1.98 0.03 17.25
N ARG A 35 -3.28 -0.25 17.20
CA ARG A 35 -4.04 -0.50 15.96
C ARG A 35 -4.63 0.77 15.33
N SER A 36 -4.10 1.93 15.71
CA SER A 36 -4.65 3.24 15.34
C SER A 36 -3.98 3.79 14.07
N ILE A 37 -3.93 2.96 13.01
CA ILE A 37 -3.38 3.34 11.71
C ILE A 37 -4.49 3.90 10.81
N VAL A 38 -4.28 5.09 10.27
CA VAL A 38 -5.17 5.73 9.31
C VAL A 38 -4.58 5.60 7.92
N ARG A 39 -5.39 5.14 6.97
CA ARG A 39 -5.07 5.04 5.55
C ARG A 39 -5.68 6.21 4.78
N ALA A 40 -4.87 6.89 3.98
CA ALA A 40 -5.30 7.96 3.07
C ALA A 40 -4.68 7.73 1.67
N PRO A 41 -5.47 7.66 0.59
CA PRO A 41 -6.93 7.69 0.53
C PRO A 41 -7.56 6.48 1.25
N ARG A 42 -8.77 6.68 1.78
CA ARG A 42 -9.56 5.56 2.30
C ARG A 42 -9.90 4.61 1.15
N ARG A 43 -9.97 3.31 1.43
CA ARG A 43 -10.46 2.31 0.48
C ARG A 43 -11.85 2.73 0.03
N ARG A 44 -11.99 3.17 -1.22
CA ARG A 44 -13.30 3.41 -1.81
C ARG A 44 -13.95 2.04 -2.01
N GLY A 45 -14.97 1.74 -1.21
CA GLY A 45 -15.81 0.57 -1.42
C GLY A 45 -16.51 0.69 -2.77
N GLY A 46 -16.08 -0.12 -3.74
CA GLY A 46 -16.94 -0.54 -4.86
C GLY A 46 -17.31 0.48 -5.95
N SER A 47 -16.67 1.64 -6.09
CA SER A 47 -16.93 2.50 -7.26
C SER A 47 -15.97 2.20 -8.41
N LYS A 48 -16.40 1.29 -9.28
CA LYS A 48 -15.90 1.08 -10.64
C LYS A 48 -15.92 2.41 -11.39
N LEU A 49 -14.82 3.17 -11.47
CA LEU A 49 -14.72 4.24 -12.47
C LEU A 49 -13.25 4.43 -12.87
N GLY A 50 -12.91 3.87 -14.04
CA GLY A 50 -11.69 4.18 -14.79
C GLY A 50 -10.44 3.40 -14.39
N PRO A 51 -9.43 3.34 -15.29
CA PRO A 51 -8.11 2.82 -14.96
C PRO A 51 -7.56 3.68 -13.83
N LEU A 52 -7.61 3.18 -12.60
CA LEU A 52 -7.14 3.94 -11.44
C LEU A 52 -5.65 4.17 -11.63
N ALA A 53 -5.30 5.42 -11.94
CA ALA A 53 -3.92 5.86 -11.95
C ALA A 53 -3.25 5.40 -10.64
N PRO A 54 -1.97 5.05 -10.65
CA PRO A 54 -1.24 4.67 -9.44
C PRO A 54 -1.44 5.74 -8.35
N GLU A 55 -2.29 5.44 -7.36
CA GLU A 55 -2.66 6.40 -6.32
C GLU A 55 -1.71 6.23 -5.15
N ARG A 56 -1.16 7.36 -4.66
CA ARG A 56 -0.26 7.35 -3.52
C ARG A 56 -1.07 7.13 -2.25
N VAL A 57 -0.85 5.99 -1.60
CA VAL A 57 -1.43 5.64 -0.31
C VAL A 57 -0.44 5.98 0.80
N THR A 58 -0.96 6.57 1.88
CA THR A 58 -0.22 6.91 3.09
C THR A 58 -0.89 6.25 4.30
N LEU A 59 -0.10 5.53 5.07
CA LEU A 59 -0.48 4.87 6.32
C LEU A 59 0.15 5.64 7.48
N THR A 60 -0.66 6.18 8.39
CA THR A 60 -0.20 7.02 9.50
C THR A 60 -0.72 6.51 10.83
N CYS A 61 0.17 6.27 11.79
CA CYS A 61 -0.21 5.97 13.16
C CYS A 61 -0.64 7.24 13.90
N GLN A 62 -1.87 7.25 14.42
CA GLN A 62 -2.37 8.37 15.21
C GLN A 62 -1.75 8.47 16.61
N SER A 63 -1.15 7.38 17.12
CA SER A 63 -0.54 7.36 18.45
C SER A 63 0.87 7.93 18.44
N CYS A 64 1.75 7.44 17.56
CA CYS A 64 3.16 7.86 17.51
C CYS A 64 3.47 8.83 16.35
N GLY A 65 2.49 9.12 15.49
CA GLY A 65 2.64 10.04 14.36
C GLY A 65 3.54 9.55 13.23
N ARG A 66 3.93 8.27 13.23
CA ARG A 66 4.76 7.71 12.15
C ARG A 66 3.93 7.41 10.92
N HIS A 67 4.55 7.54 9.75
CA HIS A 67 3.89 7.27 8.48
C HIS A 67 4.75 6.45 7.51
N ALA A 68 4.08 5.74 6.62
CA ALA A 68 4.66 5.08 5.46
C ALA A 68 3.80 5.43 4.25
N SER A 69 4.44 5.65 3.09
CA SER A 69 3.70 5.87 1.84
C SER A 69 4.12 4.89 0.77
N TYR A 70 3.16 4.40 -0.01
CA TYR A 70 3.38 3.49 -1.12
C TYR A 70 2.46 3.84 -2.29
N ILE A 71 2.79 3.35 -3.47
CA ILE A 71 1.93 3.47 -4.64
C ILE A 71 1.07 2.22 -4.73
N GLU A 72 -0.25 2.38 -4.64
CA GLU A 72 -1.18 1.28 -4.87
C GLU A 72 -1.15 0.93 -6.36
N ARG A 73 -0.41 -0.13 -6.69
CA ARG A 73 -0.48 -0.74 -8.02
C ARG A 73 -1.88 -1.35 -8.12
N GLY A 74 -2.66 -0.90 -9.11
CA GLY A 74 -3.91 -1.55 -9.47
C GLY A 74 -3.70 -3.06 -9.66
N ARG A 75 -4.77 -3.85 -9.54
CA ARG A 75 -4.74 -5.30 -9.80
C ARG A 75 -3.97 -5.52 -11.11
N GLU A 76 -2.88 -6.29 -11.05
CA GLU A 76 -2.09 -6.62 -12.25
C GLU A 76 -3.10 -7.07 -13.32
N PRO A 77 -3.14 -6.43 -14.50
CA PRO A 77 -4.01 -6.90 -15.56
C PRO A 77 -3.68 -8.39 -15.77
N PRO A 78 -4.69 -9.24 -16.01
CA PRO A 78 -4.42 -10.64 -16.36
C PRO A 78 -3.37 -10.63 -17.45
N ARG A 79 -2.30 -11.39 -17.23
CA ARG A 79 -1.21 -11.49 -18.20
C ARG A 79 -1.84 -11.86 -19.52
N ASP A 80 -1.61 -11.02 -20.52
CA ASP A 80 -2.18 -11.21 -21.85
C ASP A 80 -1.63 -12.55 -22.39
N GLU A 81 -2.49 -13.57 -22.41
CA GLU A 81 -2.15 -14.95 -22.78
C GLU A 81 -1.72 -15.06 -24.26
N THR A 82 -1.77 -13.96 -25.03
CA THR A 82 -1.35 -13.89 -26.43
C THR A 82 0.18 -13.88 -26.60
N MET A 83 0.95 -13.66 -25.52
CA MET A 83 2.43 -13.76 -25.54
C MET A 83 2.95 -15.14 -25.11
N ASP A 84 2.21 -16.23 -25.36
CA ASP A 84 2.73 -17.58 -25.18
C ASP A 84 3.40 -18.09 -26.48
N PRO A 85 4.75 -18.21 -26.54
CA PRO A 85 5.46 -18.67 -27.73
C PRO A 85 5.27 -20.17 -28.01
N HIS A 86 4.59 -20.94 -27.15
CA HIS A 86 4.31 -22.37 -27.37
C HIS A 86 3.04 -22.65 -28.19
N ALA A 87 2.20 -21.65 -28.45
CA ALA A 87 0.98 -21.83 -29.26
C ALA A 87 1.24 -21.97 -30.77
N ALA A 88 2.46 -21.70 -31.25
CA ALA A 88 2.79 -21.68 -32.68
C ALA A 88 3.28 -23.04 -33.26
N ARG A 89 3.11 -24.15 -32.54
CA ARG A 89 3.63 -25.49 -32.93
C ARG A 89 2.57 -26.58 -33.03
N ALA A 90 1.36 -26.24 -33.47
CA ALA A 90 0.35 -27.21 -33.90
C ALA A 90 0.32 -27.30 -35.43
#